data_AF-A0A7W1LZ79-F1
#
_entry.id   AF-A0A7W1LZ79-F1
#
_cell.length_a   1.000
_cell.length_b   1.000
_cell.length_c   1.000
_cell.angle_alpha   90.00
_cell.angle_beta   90.00
_cell.angle_gamma   90.00
#
_symmetry.space_group_name_H-M   'P 1'
#
loop_
_entity.id
_entity.type
_entity.pdbx_description
1 polymer ?
#
loop_
_entity_poly.entity_id
_entity_poly.type
_entity_poly.pdbx_seq_one_letter_code
_entity_poly.pdbx_strand_id
1 'polypeptide(L)'
;MNVPDYLREAARRAAMTLTVLRESSLSPIGDGGDEVLRASLETCVSALSLIPEEVERARALAASASSTIERDAYLWLADLVRMQIEQAARVAGERLRLLDSLTDFKRERERCAADTLYWFRMYAWGYDPRSPLKVQPYYPFPRQEDYLLWLDDTVLRRRRSGVVEKARDMGATVGALDWMVHKWLNIPGFSAFLVSANEDLVDSSRDPDTLFEKVRFQLRLTPSWMLPEGFSLKRDMPYMNIVNPETNATITGGAPTENVGRQRRATVVLADEFQAWPNGGFKQNTALSQTAFSVVKLGTSAGTLNQFYVDTHAEGANKFEMDWREHPWKSQAWYDSLPFGYV
;
A
#
# COMPACT_ATOMS: atom_id res chain seq x y z
N MET A 1 -9.75 -26.10 -23.16
CA MET A 1 -10.10 -24.79 -23.74
C MET A 1 -8.82 -24.04 -24.03
N ASN A 2 -8.60 -23.63 -25.28
CA ASN A 2 -7.40 -22.89 -25.66
C ASN A 2 -7.46 -21.50 -25.02
N VAL A 3 -6.50 -21.18 -24.15
CA VAL A 3 -6.35 -19.81 -23.62
C VAL A 3 -6.05 -18.89 -24.81
N PRO A 4 -6.84 -17.82 -25.03
CA PRO A 4 -6.60 -16.86 -26.09
C PRO A 4 -5.17 -16.30 -26.07
N ASP A 5 -4.55 -16.13 -27.24
CA ASP A 5 -3.13 -15.76 -27.35
C ASP A 5 -2.81 -14.40 -26.70
N TYR A 6 -3.77 -13.48 -26.65
CA TYR A 6 -3.61 -12.19 -25.97
C TYR A 6 -3.53 -12.32 -24.43
N LEU A 7 -4.22 -13.30 -23.83
CA LEU A 7 -4.08 -13.60 -22.39
C LEU A 7 -2.74 -14.27 -22.10
N ARG A 8 -2.18 -15.03 -23.05
CA ARG A 8 -0.82 -15.58 -22.92
C ARG A 8 0.24 -14.49 -23.04
N GLU A 9 0.03 -13.50 -23.90
CA GLU A 9 0.96 -12.38 -24.10
C GLU A 9 0.90 -11.37 -22.94
N ALA A 10 -0.29 -11.04 -22.44
CA ALA A 10 -0.46 -10.24 -21.23
C ALA A 10 0.09 -10.96 -19.99
N ALA A 11 -0.16 -12.27 -19.85
CA ALA A 11 0.45 -13.08 -18.81
C ALA A 11 1.97 -13.19 -18.98
N ARG A 12 2.52 -13.22 -20.19
CA ARG A 12 3.96 -13.19 -20.45
C ARG A 12 4.61 -11.86 -20.09
N ARG A 13 3.97 -10.72 -20.37
CA ARG A 13 4.46 -9.38 -19.99
C ARG A 13 4.35 -9.13 -18.50
N ALA A 14 3.25 -9.55 -17.88
CA ALA A 14 3.07 -9.52 -16.42
C ALA A 14 4.05 -10.48 -15.72
N ALA A 15 4.25 -11.68 -16.27
CA ALA A 15 5.26 -12.62 -15.80
C ALA A 15 6.67 -12.09 -16.04
N MET A 16 6.99 -11.42 -17.14
CA MET A 16 8.28 -10.75 -17.33
C MET A 16 8.49 -9.63 -16.31
N THR A 17 7.46 -8.85 -15.98
CA THR A 17 7.56 -7.77 -14.99
C THR A 17 7.73 -8.34 -13.57
N LEU A 18 6.95 -9.36 -13.21
CA LEU A 18 7.09 -10.10 -11.94
C LEU A 18 8.40 -10.87 -11.87
N THR A 19 8.86 -11.45 -12.97
CA THR A 19 10.15 -12.14 -13.09
C THR A 19 11.28 -11.13 -13.03
N VAL A 20 11.19 -9.94 -13.61
CA VAL A 20 12.19 -8.86 -13.43
C VAL A 20 12.19 -8.36 -11.98
N LEU A 21 11.03 -8.22 -11.33
CA LEU A 21 10.93 -7.89 -9.90
C LEU A 21 11.44 -9.02 -8.99
N ARG A 22 11.38 -10.28 -9.44
CA ARG A 22 11.83 -11.48 -8.71
C ARG A 22 13.28 -11.86 -9.03
N GLU A 23 13.80 -11.57 -10.21
CA GLU A 23 15.19 -11.78 -10.63
C GLU A 23 16.06 -10.62 -10.13
N SER A 24 15.54 -9.39 -10.07
CA SER A 24 16.17 -8.29 -9.31
C SER A 24 16.25 -8.59 -7.81
N SER A 25 15.39 -9.46 -7.28
CA SER A 25 15.50 -9.98 -5.90
C SER A 25 16.61 -11.03 -5.71
N LEU A 26 17.18 -11.55 -6.81
CA LEU A 26 18.31 -12.49 -6.80
C LEU A 26 19.65 -11.82 -7.11
N SER A 27 19.65 -10.57 -7.58
CA SER A 27 20.89 -9.83 -7.79
C SER A 27 21.35 -9.19 -6.47
N PRO A 28 22.63 -9.37 -6.05
CA PRO A 28 23.23 -8.47 -5.08
C PRO A 28 23.13 -7.06 -5.66
N ILE A 29 22.95 -6.02 -4.84
CA ILE A 29 22.91 -4.64 -5.32
C ILE A 29 24.05 -4.44 -6.33
N GLY A 30 23.65 -4.20 -7.57
CA GLY A 30 24.49 -3.81 -8.67
C GLY A 30 23.59 -2.99 -9.55
N ASP A 31 23.73 -1.66 -9.48
CA ASP A 31 23.34 -0.62 -10.44
C ASP A 31 21.90 -0.58 -11.02
N GLY A 32 21.05 -1.60 -10.85
CA GLY A 32 19.76 -1.74 -11.53
C GLY A 32 18.52 -1.25 -10.76
N GLY A 33 18.65 -0.85 -9.49
CA GLY A 33 17.49 -0.38 -8.69
C GLY A 33 16.88 0.89 -9.27
N ASP A 34 17.73 1.86 -9.64
CA ASP A 34 17.30 3.10 -10.28
C ASP A 34 16.82 2.86 -11.72
N GLU A 35 17.35 1.85 -12.41
CA GLU A 35 16.86 1.43 -13.73
C GLU A 35 15.44 0.86 -13.66
N VAL A 36 15.17 -0.02 -12.68
CA VAL A 36 13.82 -0.59 -12.45
C VAL A 36 12.83 0.52 -12.07
N LEU A 37 13.25 1.47 -11.21
CA LEU A 37 12.46 2.65 -10.87
C LEU A 37 12.11 3.45 -12.13
N ARG A 38 13.11 3.83 -12.94
CA ARG A 38 12.91 4.62 -14.16
C ARG A 38 12.03 3.89 -15.17
N ALA A 39 12.31 2.62 -15.43
CA ALA A 39 11.50 1.79 -16.34
C ALA A 39 10.05 1.67 -15.88
N SER A 40 9.81 1.59 -14.56
CA SER A 40 8.45 1.56 -14.00
C SER A 40 7.70 2.88 -14.23
N LEU A 41 8.38 4.01 -14.09
CA LEU A 41 7.80 5.34 -14.40
C LEU A 41 7.52 5.51 -15.90
N GLU A 42 8.46 5.13 -16.76
CA GLU A 42 8.31 5.18 -18.22
C GLU A 42 7.17 4.28 -18.71
N THR A 43 7.00 3.11 -18.08
CA THR A 43 5.87 2.21 -18.33
C THR A 43 4.54 2.90 -18.00
N CYS A 44 4.47 3.62 -16.88
CA CYS A 44 3.26 4.37 -16.51
C CYS A 44 2.94 5.48 -17.52
N VAL A 45 3.96 6.21 -17.99
CA VAL A 45 3.77 7.25 -19.03
C VAL A 45 3.27 6.62 -20.34
N SER A 46 3.88 5.51 -20.75
CA SER A 46 3.55 4.80 -21.99
C SER A 46 2.17 4.13 -21.93
N ALA A 47 1.63 3.88 -20.74
CA ALA A 47 0.33 3.24 -20.53
C ALA A 47 -0.85 4.06 -21.08
N LEU A 48 -0.69 5.36 -21.36
CA LEU A 48 -1.71 6.17 -22.07
C LEU A 48 -2.16 5.51 -23.39
N SER A 49 -1.27 4.77 -24.06
CA SER A 49 -1.57 4.03 -25.28
C SER A 49 -2.56 2.87 -25.09
N LEU A 50 -2.77 2.40 -23.85
CA LEU A 50 -3.70 1.32 -23.52
C LEU A 50 -5.15 1.81 -23.40
N ILE A 51 -5.37 3.10 -23.14
CA ILE A 51 -6.70 3.65 -22.87
C ILE A 51 -7.71 3.34 -23.97
N PRO A 52 -7.42 3.55 -25.28
CA PRO A 52 -8.41 3.33 -26.33
C PRO A 52 -8.90 1.87 -26.37
N GLU A 53 -7.98 0.90 -26.30
CA GLU A 53 -8.35 -0.52 -26.37
C GLU A 53 -9.14 -0.97 -25.13
N GLU A 54 -8.70 -0.59 -23.94
CA GLU A 54 -9.37 -0.99 -22.69
C GLU A 54 -10.75 -0.35 -22.54
N VAL A 55 -10.90 0.93 -22.96
CA VAL A 55 -12.20 1.62 -22.97
C VAL A 55 -13.16 0.98 -23.97
N GLU A 56 -12.69 0.66 -25.18
CA GLU A 56 -13.55 -0.01 -26.18
C GLU A 56 -13.93 -1.43 -25.75
N ARG A 57 -13.04 -2.16 -25.06
CA ARG A 57 -13.37 -3.47 -24.47
C ARG A 57 -14.49 -3.35 -23.44
N ALA A 58 -14.42 -2.38 -22.54
CA ALA A 58 -15.47 -2.13 -21.55
C ALA A 58 -16.79 -1.67 -22.21
N ARG A 59 -16.73 -0.84 -23.24
CA ARG A 59 -17.92 -0.41 -24.01
C ARG A 59 -18.58 -1.55 -24.78
N ALA A 60 -17.80 -2.48 -25.34
CA ALA A 60 -18.34 -3.66 -26.00
C ALA A 60 -19.12 -4.53 -25.02
N LEU A 61 -18.61 -4.71 -23.79
CA LEU A 61 -19.32 -5.40 -22.71
C LEU A 61 -20.62 -4.66 -22.34
N ALA A 62 -20.56 -3.33 -22.21
CA ALA A 62 -21.73 -2.50 -21.96
C ALA A 62 -22.82 -2.65 -23.04
N ALA A 63 -22.43 -2.75 -24.32
CA ALA A 63 -23.37 -2.94 -25.43
C ALA A 63 -24.07 -4.31 -25.39
N SER A 64 -23.43 -5.32 -24.80
CA SER A 64 -23.98 -6.67 -24.63
C SER A 64 -24.66 -6.90 -23.27
N ALA A 65 -24.72 -5.89 -22.41
CA ALA A 65 -25.21 -6.02 -21.03
C ALA A 65 -26.70 -6.39 -20.99
N SER A 66 -27.04 -7.28 -20.06
CA SER A 66 -28.39 -7.81 -19.86
C SER A 66 -29.29 -6.90 -19.01
N SER A 67 -28.71 -5.94 -18.30
CA SER A 67 -29.41 -4.99 -17.45
C SER A 67 -28.78 -3.60 -17.50
N THR A 68 -29.52 -2.59 -17.05
CA THR A 68 -28.97 -1.23 -16.90
C THR A 68 -27.84 -1.18 -15.89
N ILE A 69 -27.94 -1.96 -14.79
CA ILE A 69 -26.91 -2.02 -13.74
C ILE A 69 -25.60 -2.58 -14.30
N GLU A 70 -25.67 -3.67 -15.04
CA GLU A 70 -24.51 -4.28 -15.70
C GLU A 70 -23.89 -3.32 -16.73
N ARG A 71 -24.72 -2.68 -17.55
CA ARG A 71 -24.26 -1.70 -18.53
C ARG A 71 -23.52 -0.54 -17.85
N ASP A 72 -24.12 0.03 -16.80
CA ASP A 72 -23.58 1.19 -16.11
C ASP A 72 -22.31 0.83 -15.33
N ALA A 73 -22.18 -0.42 -14.83
CA ALA A 73 -20.95 -0.95 -14.26
C ALA A 73 -19.80 -1.00 -15.28
N TYR A 74 -20.05 -1.49 -16.50
CA TYR A 74 -19.03 -1.52 -17.55
C TYR A 74 -18.65 -0.11 -18.05
N LEU A 75 -19.60 0.83 -18.10
CA LEU A 75 -19.29 2.22 -18.39
C LEU A 75 -18.44 2.85 -17.30
N TRP A 76 -18.75 2.58 -16.03
CA TRP A 76 -17.91 2.96 -14.90
C TRP A 76 -16.50 2.35 -14.99
N LEU A 77 -16.37 1.07 -15.38
CA LEU A 77 -15.07 0.42 -15.57
C LEU A 77 -14.24 1.11 -16.67
N ALA A 78 -14.88 1.52 -17.77
CA ALA A 78 -14.23 2.29 -18.83
C ALA A 78 -13.66 3.62 -18.29
N ASP A 79 -14.44 4.32 -17.47
CA ASP A 79 -14.01 5.56 -16.83
C ASP A 79 -12.92 5.32 -15.79
N LEU A 80 -13.02 4.26 -14.98
CA LEU A 80 -12.01 3.87 -14.00
C LEU A 80 -10.65 3.67 -14.65
N VAL A 81 -10.58 2.84 -15.70
CA VAL A 81 -9.33 2.54 -16.40
C VAL A 81 -8.69 3.81 -16.95
N ARG A 82 -9.50 4.67 -17.59
CA ARG A 82 -9.02 5.95 -18.11
C ARG A 82 -8.45 6.82 -16.98
N MET A 83 -9.22 7.04 -15.91
CA MET A 83 -8.81 7.89 -14.78
C MET A 83 -7.53 7.39 -14.11
N GLN A 84 -7.40 6.08 -13.88
CA GLN A 84 -6.23 5.49 -13.25
C GLN A 84 -4.97 5.64 -14.13
N ILE A 85 -5.07 5.32 -15.42
CA ILE A 85 -3.93 5.42 -16.33
C ILE A 85 -3.51 6.89 -16.52
N GLU A 86 -4.45 7.81 -16.71
CA GLU A 86 -4.16 9.24 -16.85
C GLU A 86 -3.46 9.79 -15.60
N GLN A 87 -3.95 9.43 -14.40
CA GLN A 87 -3.32 9.84 -13.16
C GLN A 87 -1.92 9.24 -13.00
N ALA A 88 -1.76 7.94 -13.25
CA ALA A 88 -0.47 7.26 -13.17
C ALA A 88 0.55 7.87 -14.14
N ALA A 89 0.16 8.11 -15.39
CA ALA A 89 1.02 8.71 -16.41
C ALA A 89 1.43 10.15 -16.05
N ARG A 90 0.48 10.96 -15.58
CA ARG A 90 0.76 12.34 -15.14
C ARG A 90 1.76 12.36 -13.99
N VAL A 91 1.49 11.60 -12.93
CA VAL A 91 2.35 11.55 -11.74
C VAL A 91 3.72 10.96 -12.08
N ALA A 92 3.77 9.91 -12.92
CA ALA A 92 5.04 9.33 -13.34
C ALA A 92 5.88 10.33 -14.16
N GLY A 93 5.27 11.09 -15.06
CA GLY A 93 5.94 12.15 -15.80
C GLY A 93 6.46 13.28 -14.91
N GLU A 94 5.73 13.64 -13.85
CA GLU A 94 6.20 14.60 -12.84
C GLU A 94 7.42 14.07 -12.08
N ARG A 95 7.39 12.79 -11.67
CA ARG A 95 8.50 12.14 -10.97
C ARG A 95 9.74 11.98 -11.85
N LEU A 96 9.59 11.62 -13.13
CA LEU A 96 10.72 11.57 -14.08
C LEU A 96 11.39 12.92 -14.22
N ARG A 97 10.60 14.00 -14.43
CA ARG A 97 11.15 15.37 -14.51
C ARG A 97 11.90 15.77 -13.24
N LEU A 98 11.39 15.39 -12.06
CA LEU A 98 12.12 15.60 -10.81
C LEU A 98 13.45 14.83 -10.84
N LEU A 99 13.44 13.53 -11.10
CA LEU A 99 14.64 12.70 -11.10
C LEU A 99 15.70 13.15 -12.12
N ASP A 100 15.28 13.67 -13.27
CA ASP A 100 16.19 14.17 -14.32
C ASP A 100 16.81 15.54 -13.97
N SER A 101 16.10 16.35 -13.18
CA SER A 101 16.57 17.68 -12.77
C SER A 101 17.23 17.69 -11.39
N LEU A 102 17.18 16.58 -10.65
CA LEU A 102 17.64 16.51 -9.27
C LEU A 102 19.17 16.46 -9.20
N THR A 103 19.76 17.53 -8.68
CA THR A 103 21.22 17.64 -8.49
C THR A 103 21.65 17.63 -7.02
N ASP A 104 20.73 17.95 -6.09
CA ASP A 104 21.00 18.03 -4.66
C ASP A 104 20.20 16.99 -3.88
N PHE A 105 20.73 15.76 -3.84
CA PHE A 105 20.10 14.64 -3.13
C PHE A 105 20.00 14.86 -1.62
N LYS A 106 20.86 15.69 -1.03
CA LYS A 106 20.80 15.97 0.41
C LYS A 106 19.58 16.84 0.72
N ARG A 107 19.42 17.96 -0.01
CA ARG A 107 18.27 18.84 0.16
C ARG A 107 16.95 18.13 -0.12
N GLU A 108 16.93 17.23 -1.10
CA GLU A 108 15.74 16.45 -1.41
C GLU A 108 15.39 15.46 -0.30
N ARG A 109 16.40 14.80 0.31
CA ARG A 109 16.18 13.98 1.51
C ARG A 109 15.63 14.80 2.67
N GLU A 110 16.17 16.00 2.92
CA GLU A 110 15.66 16.90 3.97
C GLU A 110 14.20 17.31 3.72
N ARG A 111 13.84 17.57 2.45
CA ARG A 111 12.46 17.88 2.05
C ARG A 111 11.53 16.70 2.28
N CYS A 112 11.93 15.51 1.85
CA CYS A 112 11.19 14.27 2.09
C CYS A 112 11.00 14.01 3.58
N ALA A 113 12.04 14.19 4.40
CA ALA A 113 11.96 13.98 5.84
C ALA A 113 10.97 14.95 6.52
N ALA A 114 10.95 16.21 6.07
CA ALA A 114 10.12 17.26 6.63
C ALA A 114 8.65 17.21 6.19
N ASP A 115 8.36 16.66 5.01
CA ASP A 115 7.02 16.61 4.44
C ASP A 115 6.66 15.21 3.95
N THR A 116 5.87 14.50 4.77
CA THR A 116 5.40 13.16 4.46
C THR A 116 4.52 13.12 3.22
N LEU A 117 3.62 14.10 3.01
CA LEU A 117 2.76 14.10 1.83
C LEU A 117 3.58 14.34 0.56
N TYR A 118 4.60 15.19 0.63
CA TYR A 118 5.55 15.36 -0.47
C TYR A 118 6.25 14.05 -0.82
N TRP A 119 6.78 13.32 0.17
CA TRP A 119 7.42 12.04 -0.10
C TRP A 119 6.44 11.04 -0.74
N PHE A 120 5.20 10.96 -0.27
CA PHE A 120 4.19 10.11 -0.88
C PHE A 120 3.94 10.48 -2.35
N ARG A 121 3.69 11.75 -2.63
CA ARG A 121 3.40 12.22 -4.00
C ARG A 121 4.56 11.95 -4.95
N MET A 122 5.81 12.04 -4.48
CA MET A 122 7.00 11.90 -5.34
C MET A 122 7.64 10.51 -5.36
N TYR A 123 7.44 9.68 -4.33
CA TYR A 123 8.23 8.44 -4.15
C TYR A 123 7.43 7.21 -3.72
N ALA A 124 6.18 7.34 -3.26
CA ALA A 124 5.38 6.16 -2.88
C ALA A 124 4.81 5.42 -4.10
N TRP A 125 4.67 4.10 -4.00
CA TRP A 125 4.27 3.19 -5.06
C TRP A 125 3.15 2.27 -4.61
N GLY A 126 2.25 1.96 -5.55
CA GLY A 126 1.14 1.05 -5.36
C GLY A 126 1.19 -0.10 -6.35
N TYR A 127 0.55 -1.20 -5.96
CA TYR A 127 0.32 -2.35 -6.81
C TYR A 127 -1.16 -2.72 -6.80
N ASP A 128 -1.79 -2.79 -7.97
CA ASP A 128 -3.14 -3.30 -8.14
C ASP A 128 -3.18 -4.39 -9.22
N PRO A 129 -3.36 -5.68 -8.85
CA PRO A 129 -3.40 -6.77 -9.82
C PRO A 129 -4.63 -6.71 -10.74
N ARG A 130 -5.63 -5.88 -10.45
CA ARG A 130 -6.86 -5.72 -11.26
C ARG A 130 -6.69 -4.69 -12.37
N SER A 131 -5.92 -3.62 -12.13
CA SER A 131 -5.67 -2.55 -13.12
C SER A 131 -4.87 -3.05 -14.32
N PRO A 132 -5.13 -2.66 -15.58
CA PRO A 132 -4.25 -2.99 -16.70
C PRO A 132 -2.80 -2.51 -16.50
N LEU A 133 -2.60 -1.43 -15.72
CA LEU A 133 -1.29 -0.95 -15.26
C LEU A 133 -1.07 -1.39 -13.80
N LYS A 134 -0.34 -2.48 -13.59
CA LYS A 134 -0.26 -3.14 -12.27
C LYS A 134 0.53 -2.35 -11.24
N VAL A 135 1.67 -1.78 -11.64
CA VAL A 135 2.56 -0.96 -10.80
C VAL A 135 2.30 0.51 -11.13
N GLN A 136 1.96 1.31 -10.13
CA GLN A 136 1.58 2.71 -10.31
C GLN A 136 2.17 3.59 -9.20
N PRO A 137 2.46 4.87 -9.47
CA PRO A 137 2.70 5.84 -8.41
C PRO A 137 1.54 5.86 -7.41
N TYR A 138 1.81 5.64 -6.12
CA TYR A 138 0.82 5.88 -5.08
C TYR A 138 0.68 7.39 -4.91
N TYR A 139 -0.41 7.95 -5.42
CA TYR A 139 -0.74 9.36 -5.27
C TYR A 139 -1.95 9.49 -4.35
N PRO A 140 -1.78 9.91 -3.08
CA PRO A 140 -2.86 9.97 -2.12
C PRO A 140 -4.01 10.85 -2.62
N PHE A 141 -5.25 10.36 -2.54
CA PHE A 141 -6.42 11.22 -2.69
C PHE A 141 -6.74 11.95 -1.37
N PRO A 142 -7.59 12.99 -1.34
CA PRO A 142 -7.73 13.88 -0.18
C PRO A 142 -7.92 13.17 1.17
N ARG A 143 -8.79 12.15 1.22
CA ARG A 143 -9.00 11.40 2.47
C ARG A 143 -7.79 10.56 2.89
N GLN A 144 -6.98 10.08 1.94
CA GLN A 144 -5.71 9.43 2.25
C GLN A 144 -4.68 10.45 2.76
N GLU A 145 -4.69 11.69 2.26
CA GLU A 145 -3.83 12.75 2.83
C GLU A 145 -4.19 13.04 4.28
N ASP A 146 -5.49 13.18 4.58
CA ASP A 146 -5.99 13.32 5.95
C ASP A 146 -5.55 12.14 6.83
N TYR A 147 -5.58 10.92 6.28
CA TYR A 147 -5.18 9.70 6.98
C TYR A 147 -3.70 9.71 7.34
N LEU A 148 -2.84 10.07 6.40
CA LEU A 148 -1.39 10.14 6.59
C LEU A 148 -1.02 11.21 7.63
N LEU A 149 -1.65 12.38 7.57
CA LEU A 149 -1.49 13.44 8.57
C LEU A 149 -2.03 13.01 9.94
N TRP A 150 -3.12 12.26 9.98
CA TRP A 150 -3.66 11.68 11.20
C TRP A 150 -2.71 10.65 11.83
N LEU A 151 -2.01 9.83 11.02
CA LEU A 151 -0.98 8.91 11.50
C LEU A 151 0.19 9.67 12.13
N ASP A 152 0.69 10.72 11.47
CA ASP A 152 1.75 11.58 12.02
C ASP A 152 1.36 12.20 13.35
N ASP A 153 0.17 12.80 13.39
CA ASP A 153 -0.37 13.41 14.60
C ASP A 153 -0.56 12.40 15.73
N THR A 154 -1.17 11.25 15.42
CA THR A 154 -1.51 10.21 16.39
C THR A 154 -0.26 9.56 16.98
N VAL A 155 0.67 9.14 16.12
CA VAL A 155 1.82 8.33 16.52
C VAL A 155 2.99 9.18 17.00
N LEU A 156 3.36 10.23 16.25
CA LEU A 156 4.60 10.97 16.52
C LEU A 156 4.37 12.14 17.48
N ARG A 157 3.28 12.88 17.31
CA ARG A 157 3.01 14.09 18.12
C ARG A 157 2.29 13.76 19.42
N ARG A 158 1.13 13.10 19.33
CA ARG A 158 0.28 12.79 20.49
C ARG A 158 0.68 11.51 21.21
N ARG A 159 1.37 10.59 20.52
CA ARG A 159 1.81 9.28 21.05
C ARG A 159 0.64 8.51 21.68
N ARG A 160 -0.46 8.40 20.93
CA ARG A 160 -1.68 7.71 21.38
C ARG A 160 -2.07 6.61 20.39
N SER A 161 -2.78 5.60 20.87
CA SER A 161 -3.38 4.60 20.00
C SER A 161 -4.54 5.18 19.19
N GLY A 162 -4.89 4.52 18.10
CA GLY A 162 -6.00 4.93 17.23
C GLY A 162 -6.60 3.76 16.47
N VAL A 163 -7.81 3.97 15.95
CA VAL A 163 -8.54 2.96 15.19
C VAL A 163 -8.92 3.52 13.82
N VAL A 164 -8.66 2.76 12.79
CA VAL A 164 -8.95 3.10 11.39
C VAL A 164 -10.06 2.18 10.92
N GLU A 165 -11.29 2.71 10.87
CA GLU A 165 -12.43 2.01 10.27
C GLU A 165 -12.51 2.39 8.79
N LYS A 166 -12.41 1.40 7.90
CA LYS A 166 -12.36 1.65 6.45
C LYS A 166 -13.31 0.76 5.68
N ALA A 167 -13.87 1.29 4.60
CA ALA A 167 -14.43 0.49 3.53
C ALA A 167 -13.33 -0.35 2.86
N ARG A 168 -13.72 -1.43 2.17
CA ARG A 168 -12.77 -2.21 1.35
C ARG A 168 -12.22 -1.34 0.22
N ASP A 169 -10.98 -1.60 -0.17
CA ASP A 169 -10.33 -0.94 -1.32
C ASP A 169 -10.24 0.59 -1.14
N MET A 170 -9.75 1.03 0.03
CA MET A 170 -9.47 2.45 0.37
C MET A 170 -7.96 2.75 0.45
N GLY A 171 -7.11 1.74 0.26
CA GLY A 171 -5.64 1.89 0.34
C GLY A 171 -5.08 2.12 1.75
N ALA A 172 -5.86 1.86 2.81
CA ALA A 172 -5.46 2.13 4.20
C ALA A 172 -4.20 1.36 4.63
N THR A 173 -4.14 0.04 4.37
CA THR A 173 -2.99 -0.79 4.77
C THR A 173 -1.72 -0.35 4.04
N VAL A 174 -1.78 -0.17 2.71
CA VAL A 174 -0.62 0.30 1.92
C VAL A 174 -0.18 1.69 2.38
N GLY A 175 -1.13 2.62 2.60
CA GLY A 175 -0.81 3.95 3.12
C GLY A 175 -0.12 3.92 4.50
N ALA A 176 -0.56 3.03 5.40
CA ALA A 176 0.11 2.85 6.69
C ALA A 176 1.53 2.28 6.55
N LEU A 177 1.72 1.30 5.67
CA LEU A 177 3.02 0.66 5.44
C LEU A 177 4.01 1.63 4.78
N ASP A 178 3.58 2.36 3.76
CA ASP A 178 4.41 3.39 3.11
C ASP A 178 4.73 4.54 4.07
N TRP A 179 3.81 4.88 4.97
CA TRP A 179 4.06 5.82 6.04
C TRP A 179 5.14 5.29 6.99
N MET A 180 5.11 4.00 7.33
CA MET A 180 6.17 3.37 8.12
C MET A 180 7.51 3.32 7.37
N VAL A 181 7.52 3.09 6.05
CA VAL A 181 8.74 3.21 5.23
C VAL A 181 9.30 4.63 5.30
N HIS A 182 8.44 5.65 5.16
CA HIS A 182 8.85 7.05 5.31
C HIS A 182 9.51 7.30 6.67
N LYS A 183 8.94 6.81 7.77
CA LYS A 183 9.54 7.00 9.10
C LYS A 183 10.80 6.17 9.30
N TRP A 184 10.84 4.96 8.75
CA TRP A 184 12.02 4.10 8.78
C TRP A 184 13.22 4.69 8.01
N LEU A 185 12.96 5.45 6.93
CA LEU A 185 14.00 6.19 6.20
C LEU A 185 14.51 7.40 7.00
N ASN A 186 13.63 8.11 7.72
CA ASN A 186 13.90 9.48 8.15
C ASN A 186 14.02 9.68 9.68
N ILE A 187 13.66 8.69 10.51
CA ILE A 187 13.68 8.81 11.97
C ILE A 187 14.62 7.76 12.58
N PRO A 188 15.78 8.18 13.14
CA PRO A 188 16.69 7.26 13.80
C PRO A 188 16.04 6.49 14.95
N GLY A 189 16.28 5.17 14.98
CA GLY A 189 15.70 4.26 15.96
C GLY A 189 14.18 4.08 15.87
N PHE A 190 13.52 4.53 14.80
CA PHE A 190 12.10 4.24 14.58
C PHE A 190 11.86 2.73 14.56
N SER A 191 10.85 2.25 15.28
CA SER A 191 10.53 0.82 15.32
C SER A 191 9.05 0.60 15.07
N ALA A 192 8.73 -0.09 13.99
CA ALA A 192 7.38 -0.55 13.67
C ALA A 192 7.25 -2.06 13.94
N PHE A 193 6.11 -2.46 14.47
CA PHE A 193 5.74 -3.86 14.67
C PHE A 193 4.45 -4.18 13.91
N LEU A 194 4.53 -5.08 12.94
CA LEU A 194 3.45 -5.46 12.04
C LEU A 194 2.83 -6.78 12.48
N VAL A 195 1.51 -6.79 12.60
CA VAL A 195 0.72 -7.97 12.91
C VAL A 195 -0.56 -7.92 12.08
N SER A 196 -1.00 -9.07 11.57
CA SER A 196 -2.28 -9.20 10.85
C SER A 196 -3.08 -10.38 11.42
N ALA A 197 -4.18 -10.75 10.78
CA ALA A 197 -5.11 -11.78 11.26
C ALA A 197 -4.50 -13.20 11.38
N ASN A 198 -3.39 -13.46 10.67
CA ASN A 198 -2.54 -14.63 10.87
C ASN A 198 -1.08 -14.32 10.48
N GLU A 199 -0.17 -15.27 10.72
CA GLU A 199 1.26 -15.11 10.43
C GLU A 199 1.57 -14.98 8.93
N ASP A 200 0.91 -15.78 8.10
CA ASP A 200 1.14 -15.79 6.65
C ASP A 200 0.74 -14.47 5.99
N LEU A 201 -0.25 -13.74 6.53
CA LEU A 201 -0.62 -12.39 6.08
C LEU A 201 0.39 -11.32 6.51
N VAL A 202 1.22 -11.59 7.51
CA VAL A 202 2.30 -10.69 7.92
C VAL A 202 3.46 -10.81 6.94
N ASP A 203 3.99 -12.02 6.75
CA ASP A 203 5.08 -12.25 5.82
C ASP A 203 5.02 -13.66 5.23
N SER A 204 5.17 -13.76 3.91
CA SER A 204 5.26 -15.02 3.19
C SER A 204 6.05 -14.81 1.92
N SER A 205 7.03 -15.70 1.69
CA SER A 205 7.85 -15.68 0.47
C SER A 205 7.08 -15.97 -0.83
N ARG A 206 5.81 -16.39 -0.73
CA ARG A 206 4.99 -16.82 -1.87
C ARG A 206 3.82 -15.90 -2.16
N ASP A 207 3.48 -15.00 -1.24
CA ASP A 207 2.29 -14.17 -1.35
C ASP A 207 2.66 -12.67 -1.42
N PRO A 208 2.43 -12.02 -2.58
CA PRO A 208 2.69 -10.59 -2.75
C PRO A 208 1.74 -9.70 -1.93
N ASP A 209 0.67 -10.24 -1.35
CA ASP A 209 -0.30 -9.47 -0.57
C ASP A 209 0.07 -9.33 0.92
N THR A 210 1.19 -9.91 1.35
CA THR A 210 1.62 -9.79 2.75
C THR A 210 2.11 -8.39 3.11
N LEU A 211 2.00 -8.04 4.40
CA LEU A 211 2.45 -6.72 4.88
C LEU A 211 3.93 -6.48 4.55
N PHE A 212 4.78 -7.47 4.80
CA PHE A 212 6.21 -7.34 4.52
C PHE A 212 6.52 -7.24 3.04
N GLU A 213 5.84 -7.98 2.17
CA GLU A 213 6.10 -7.89 0.73
C GLU A 213 5.69 -6.53 0.15
N LYS A 214 4.64 -5.90 0.68
CA LYS A 214 4.27 -4.51 0.35
C LYS A 214 5.37 -3.51 0.74
N VAL A 215 5.97 -3.67 1.92
CA VAL A 215 7.12 -2.85 2.35
C VAL A 215 8.33 -3.09 1.44
N ARG A 216 8.66 -4.35 1.14
CA ARG A 216 9.77 -4.70 0.24
C ARG A 216 9.55 -4.15 -1.17
N PHE A 217 8.33 -4.19 -1.67
CA PHE A 217 7.94 -3.60 -2.95
C PHE A 217 8.23 -2.11 -3.01
N GLN A 218 7.79 -1.34 -2.00
CA GLN A 218 8.10 0.08 -1.90
C GLN A 218 9.62 0.35 -1.85
N LEU A 219 10.38 -0.42 -1.08
CA LEU A 219 11.83 -0.26 -0.96
C LEU A 219 12.59 -0.59 -2.25
N ARG A 220 12.15 -1.59 -3.03
CA ARG A 220 12.73 -1.90 -4.35
C ARG A 220 12.53 -0.80 -5.39
N LEU A 221 11.51 0.04 -5.22
CA LEU A 221 11.21 1.19 -6.08
C LEU A 221 11.60 2.53 -5.44
N THR A 222 12.36 2.50 -4.33
CA THR A 222 12.91 3.70 -3.72
C THR A 222 14.25 4.03 -4.38
N PRO A 223 14.52 5.31 -4.73
CA PRO A 223 15.79 5.68 -5.36
C PRO A 223 17.01 5.28 -4.51
N SER A 224 18.08 4.84 -5.17
CA SER A 224 19.28 4.32 -4.51
C SER A 224 19.90 5.33 -3.53
N TRP A 225 19.92 6.62 -3.89
CA TRP A 225 20.44 7.72 -3.07
C TRP A 225 19.59 8.02 -1.83
N MET A 226 18.35 7.52 -1.77
CA MET A 226 17.45 7.66 -0.62
C MET A 226 17.55 6.45 0.32
N LEU A 227 17.99 5.29 -0.17
CA LEU A 227 18.20 4.11 0.66
C LEU A 227 19.35 4.35 1.65
N PRO A 228 19.32 3.70 2.84
CA PRO A 228 20.35 3.93 3.85
C PRO A 228 21.73 3.48 3.39
N GLU A 229 22.77 4.15 3.90
CA GLU A 229 24.15 3.77 3.58
C GLU A 229 24.42 2.31 4.01
N GLY A 230 24.98 1.52 3.08
CA GLY A 230 25.28 0.11 3.29
C GLY A 230 24.08 -0.83 3.29
N PHE A 231 22.85 -0.34 3.04
CA PHE A 231 21.64 -1.16 2.96
C PHE A 231 21.71 -2.16 1.81
N SER A 232 21.25 -3.39 2.08
CA SER A 232 21.16 -4.47 1.11
C SER A 232 19.77 -5.09 1.11
N LEU A 233 19.10 -5.03 -0.05
CA LEU A 233 17.75 -5.60 -0.22
C LEU A 233 17.68 -7.09 0.17
N LYS A 234 18.76 -7.84 -0.02
CA LYS A 234 18.81 -9.27 0.30
C LYS A 234 19.11 -9.55 1.78
N ARG A 235 20.07 -8.82 2.35
CA ARG A 235 20.57 -9.06 3.73
C ARG A 235 19.68 -8.43 4.78
N ASP A 236 19.16 -7.23 4.50
CA ASP A 236 18.53 -6.37 5.50
C ASP A 236 16.99 -6.40 5.43
N MET A 237 16.41 -7.26 4.59
CA MET A 237 14.96 -7.53 4.52
C MET A 237 14.57 -9.02 4.69
N PRO A 238 15.17 -9.77 5.64
CA PRO A 238 14.83 -11.18 5.84
C PRO A 238 13.38 -11.36 6.32
N TYR A 239 12.99 -12.61 6.55
CA TYR A 239 11.65 -12.96 7.07
C TYR A 239 11.32 -12.18 8.35
N MET A 240 10.17 -11.50 8.36
CA MET A 240 9.62 -10.68 9.43
C MET A 240 10.53 -9.58 9.97
N ASN A 241 11.50 -9.13 9.19
CA ASN A 241 12.45 -8.13 9.66
C ASN A 241 13.00 -7.29 8.51
N ILE A 242 12.95 -5.97 8.66
CA ILE A 242 13.61 -5.00 7.79
C ILE A 242 14.38 -4.03 8.67
N VAL A 243 15.68 -3.88 8.44
CA VAL A 243 16.60 -3.09 9.28
C VAL A 243 17.26 -1.99 8.46
N ASN A 244 17.23 -0.75 8.98
CA ASN A 244 18.02 0.35 8.47
C ASN A 244 19.41 0.30 9.12
N PRO A 245 20.48 -0.08 8.40
CA PRO A 245 21.81 -0.22 9.00
C PRO A 245 22.44 1.13 9.39
N GLU A 246 22.00 2.23 8.80
CA GLU A 246 22.52 3.57 9.09
C GLU A 246 21.90 4.13 10.38
N THR A 247 20.60 3.95 10.56
CA THR A 247 19.84 4.63 11.63
C THR A 247 19.34 3.71 12.74
N ASN A 248 19.54 2.40 12.60
CA ASN A 248 18.97 1.35 13.45
C ASN A 248 17.43 1.33 13.50
N ALA A 249 16.76 1.99 12.56
CA ALA A 249 15.31 1.85 12.42
C ALA A 249 14.92 0.42 11.99
N THR A 250 13.77 -0.07 12.45
CA THR A 250 13.32 -1.45 12.22
C THR A 250 11.84 -1.53 11.87
N ILE A 251 11.50 -2.46 11.00
CA ILE A 251 10.13 -2.93 10.78
C ILE A 251 10.14 -4.43 11.05
N THR A 252 9.41 -4.88 12.06
CA THR A 252 9.43 -6.28 12.53
C THR A 252 8.03 -6.89 12.52
N GLY A 253 7.94 -8.20 12.34
CA GLY A 253 6.68 -8.95 12.25
C GLY A 253 6.45 -9.87 13.44
N GLY A 254 5.19 -10.26 13.63
CA GLY A 254 4.84 -11.33 14.55
C GLY A 254 3.43 -11.89 14.32
N ALA A 255 3.24 -13.15 14.70
CA ALA A 255 1.93 -13.80 14.64
C ALA A 255 0.97 -13.24 15.72
N PRO A 256 -0.36 -13.21 15.47
CA PRO A 256 -1.38 -12.67 16.38
C PRO A 256 -1.73 -13.63 17.54
N THR A 257 -0.70 -14.10 18.25
CA THR A 257 -0.84 -14.96 19.43
C THR A 257 -1.37 -14.20 20.64
N GLU A 258 -1.86 -14.90 21.66
CA GLU A 258 -2.35 -14.27 22.91
C GLU A 258 -1.28 -13.47 23.66
N ASN A 259 0.00 -13.70 23.36
CA ASN A 259 1.14 -13.01 23.97
C ASN A 259 1.90 -12.11 22.97
N VAL A 260 1.26 -11.77 21.84
CA VAL A 260 1.86 -10.94 20.79
C VAL A 260 2.42 -9.64 21.37
N GLY A 261 3.65 -9.30 20.98
CA GLY A 261 4.29 -8.03 21.33
C GLY A 261 4.74 -7.86 22.79
N ARG A 262 4.49 -8.80 23.72
CA ARG A 262 4.79 -8.60 25.16
C ARG A 262 6.26 -8.34 25.47
N GLN A 263 7.17 -8.91 24.68
CA GLN A 263 8.62 -8.75 24.82
C GLN A 263 9.19 -7.59 23.98
N ARG A 264 8.36 -6.93 23.17
CA ARG A 264 8.78 -5.90 22.21
C ARG A 264 8.65 -4.49 22.82
N ARG A 265 9.42 -3.57 22.27
CA ARG A 265 9.27 -2.12 22.46
C ARG A 265 9.34 -1.48 21.09
N ALA A 266 8.23 -0.90 20.64
CA ALA A 266 8.11 -0.29 19.33
C ALA A 266 7.63 1.16 19.44
N THR A 267 7.93 1.97 18.43
CA THR A 267 7.28 3.28 18.26
C THR A 267 5.80 3.09 17.96
N VAL A 268 5.47 2.14 17.09
CA VAL A 268 4.11 1.87 16.63
C VAL A 268 3.88 0.39 16.38
N VAL A 269 2.67 -0.08 16.69
CA VAL A 269 2.14 -1.36 16.19
C VAL A 269 1.10 -1.08 15.12
N LEU A 270 1.24 -1.68 13.94
CA LEU A 270 0.15 -1.81 12.99
C LEU A 270 -0.54 -3.15 13.25
N ALA A 271 -1.75 -3.08 13.78
CA ALA A 271 -2.63 -4.23 13.92
C ALA A 271 -3.60 -4.23 12.72
N ASP A 272 -3.16 -4.84 11.61
CA ASP A 272 -3.90 -4.91 10.35
C ASP A 272 -5.01 -5.97 10.39
N GLU A 273 -6.12 -5.69 9.70
CA GLU A 273 -7.34 -6.50 9.70
C GLU A 273 -7.76 -6.96 11.12
N PHE A 274 -7.67 -6.05 12.11
CA PHE A 274 -7.84 -6.34 13.54
C PHE A 274 -9.19 -6.96 13.90
N GLN A 275 -10.23 -6.61 13.15
CA GLN A 275 -11.58 -7.17 13.31
C GLN A 275 -11.63 -8.70 13.09
N ALA A 276 -10.68 -9.24 12.32
CA ALA A 276 -10.62 -10.65 11.93
C ALA A 276 -9.63 -11.46 12.78
N TRP A 277 -9.08 -10.87 13.84
CA TRP A 277 -8.09 -11.55 14.67
C TRP A 277 -8.69 -12.70 15.49
N PRO A 278 -7.89 -13.75 15.79
CA PRO A 278 -8.35 -14.90 16.55
C PRO A 278 -8.97 -14.51 17.89
N ASN A 279 -10.03 -15.20 18.30
CA ASN A 279 -10.74 -14.96 19.56
C ASN A 279 -11.24 -13.52 19.71
N GLY A 280 -11.61 -12.86 18.60
CA GLY A 280 -12.12 -11.49 18.58
C GLY A 280 -11.08 -10.40 18.92
N GLY A 281 -9.78 -10.74 18.99
CA GLY A 281 -8.70 -9.79 19.25
C GLY A 281 -8.57 -9.29 20.70
N PHE A 282 -9.39 -9.76 21.64
CA PHE A 282 -9.42 -9.26 23.03
C PHE A 282 -8.11 -9.50 23.79
N LYS A 283 -7.56 -10.72 23.72
CA LYS A 283 -6.30 -11.07 24.41
C LYS A 283 -5.11 -10.36 23.79
N GLN A 284 -5.08 -10.27 22.46
CA GLN A 284 -4.04 -9.59 21.72
C GLN A 284 -4.05 -8.09 22.00
N ASN A 285 -5.23 -7.46 22.10
CA ASN A 285 -5.34 -6.07 22.53
C ASN A 285 -4.69 -5.83 23.90
N THR A 286 -4.99 -6.70 24.85
CA THR A 286 -4.40 -6.64 26.19
C THR A 286 -2.88 -6.78 26.12
N ALA A 287 -2.38 -7.74 25.33
CA ALA A 287 -0.96 -7.99 25.15
C ALA A 287 -0.21 -6.79 24.51
N LEU A 288 -0.83 -6.12 23.54
CA LEU A 288 -0.26 -4.99 22.80
C LEU A 288 -0.32 -3.66 23.57
N SER A 289 -1.15 -3.55 24.62
CA SER A 289 -1.43 -2.30 25.34
C SER A 289 -0.20 -1.54 25.83
N GLN A 290 0.92 -2.23 26.09
CA GLN A 290 2.20 -1.64 26.54
C GLN A 290 3.37 -2.00 25.62
N THR A 291 3.10 -2.53 24.43
CA THR A 291 4.14 -2.90 23.46
C THR A 291 4.74 -1.67 22.76
N ALA A 292 3.93 -0.64 22.53
CA ALA A 292 4.34 0.57 21.81
C ALA A 292 3.72 1.82 22.39
N PHE A 293 4.24 2.99 22.01
CA PHE A 293 3.59 4.27 22.28
C PHE A 293 2.21 4.38 21.61
N SER A 294 2.03 3.71 20.47
CA SER A 294 0.79 3.76 19.71
C SER A 294 0.48 2.42 19.08
N VAL A 295 -0.75 1.95 19.27
CA VAL A 295 -1.31 0.81 18.54
C VAL A 295 -2.34 1.36 17.56
N VAL A 296 -2.06 1.22 16.26
CA VAL A 296 -2.98 1.58 15.19
C VAL A 296 -3.71 0.32 14.75
N LYS A 297 -4.99 0.23 15.11
CA LYS A 297 -5.86 -0.90 14.74
C LYS A 297 -6.60 -0.56 13.46
N LEU A 298 -6.37 -1.32 12.40
CA LEU A 298 -6.92 -1.06 11.09
C LEU A 298 -7.87 -2.21 10.73
N GLY A 299 -9.07 -1.88 10.27
CA GLY A 299 -10.05 -2.90 9.94
C GLY A 299 -11.29 -2.41 9.20
N THR A 300 -12.01 -3.36 8.62
CA THR A 300 -13.39 -3.14 8.20
C THR A 300 -14.33 -3.49 9.35
N SER A 301 -15.57 -3.00 9.34
CA SER A 301 -16.57 -3.46 10.31
C SER A 301 -16.86 -4.96 10.09
N ALA A 302 -16.94 -5.76 11.16
CA ALA A 302 -17.20 -7.21 11.10
C ALA A 302 -18.03 -7.70 12.31
N GLY A 303 -19.25 -7.18 12.42
CA GLY A 303 -20.12 -7.46 13.56
C GLY A 303 -19.59 -6.88 14.87
N THR A 304 -20.24 -7.24 15.98
CA THR A 304 -20.04 -6.60 17.30
C THR A 304 -19.18 -7.40 18.26
N LEU A 305 -18.96 -8.70 17.99
CA LEU A 305 -18.27 -9.64 18.91
C LEU A 305 -16.75 -9.64 18.74
N ASN A 306 -16.14 -8.46 18.68
CA ASN A 306 -14.70 -8.29 18.54
C ASN A 306 -14.24 -6.99 19.20
N GLN A 307 -12.97 -6.94 19.58
CA GLN A 307 -12.37 -5.77 20.23
C GLN A 307 -12.31 -4.56 19.28
N PHE A 308 -12.21 -4.77 17.97
CA PHE A 308 -12.23 -3.68 17.00
C PHE A 308 -13.53 -2.85 17.11
N TYR A 309 -14.69 -3.51 17.19
CA TYR A 309 -15.99 -2.87 17.40
C TYR A 309 -16.05 -2.11 18.73
N VAL A 310 -15.53 -2.72 19.81
CA VAL A 310 -15.48 -2.07 21.13
C VAL A 310 -14.64 -0.78 21.06
N ASP A 311 -13.50 -0.80 20.39
CA ASP A 311 -12.63 0.36 20.29
C ASP A 311 -13.19 1.44 19.34
N THR A 312 -13.85 1.06 18.24
CA THR A 312 -14.45 2.03 17.32
C THR A 312 -15.65 2.77 17.91
N HIS A 313 -16.37 2.15 18.85
CA HIS A 313 -17.56 2.71 19.50
C HIS A 313 -17.30 3.24 20.92
N ALA A 314 -16.05 3.20 21.38
CA ALA A 314 -15.69 3.74 22.69
C ALA A 314 -15.85 5.27 22.71
N GLU A 315 -16.34 5.79 23.84
CA GLU A 315 -16.43 7.24 24.04
C GLU A 315 -15.02 7.86 23.97
N GLY A 316 -14.86 8.90 23.15
CA GLY A 316 -13.57 9.56 22.95
C GLY A 316 -12.54 8.77 22.13
N ALA A 317 -12.96 7.71 21.42
CA ALA A 317 -12.09 6.95 20.53
C ALA A 317 -11.37 7.86 19.53
N ASN A 318 -10.04 7.71 19.41
CA ASN A 318 -9.28 8.31 18.32
C ASN A 318 -9.54 7.52 17.03
N LYS A 319 -10.70 7.74 16.43
CA LYS A 319 -11.17 7.05 15.22
C LYS A 319 -10.84 7.87 13.97
N PHE A 320 -10.27 7.21 12.96
CA PHE A 320 -10.23 7.69 11.59
C PHE A 320 -11.15 6.82 10.73
N GLU A 321 -12.07 7.43 9.99
CA GLU A 321 -13.05 6.71 9.16
C GLU A 321 -12.75 6.91 7.68
N MET A 322 -12.79 5.86 6.86
CA MET A 322 -12.63 5.96 5.40
C MET A 322 -13.86 5.39 4.73
N ASP A 323 -14.78 6.26 4.32
CA ASP A 323 -15.99 5.87 3.61
C ASP A 323 -15.71 5.75 2.11
N TRP A 324 -16.35 4.78 1.45
CA TRP A 324 -16.13 4.56 0.01
C TRP A 324 -16.53 5.77 -0.84
N ARG A 325 -17.46 6.61 -0.38
CA ARG A 325 -17.91 7.85 -1.05
C ARG A 325 -16.80 8.89 -1.13
N GLU A 326 -15.77 8.76 -0.29
CA GLU A 326 -14.59 9.63 -0.31
C GLU A 326 -13.54 9.16 -1.32
N HIS A 327 -13.75 8.00 -1.96
CA HIS A 327 -12.84 7.45 -2.96
C HIS A 327 -13.13 8.03 -4.34
N PRO A 328 -12.16 8.70 -5.00
CA PRO A 328 -12.41 9.47 -6.23
C PRO A 328 -12.87 8.60 -7.41
N TRP A 329 -12.52 7.31 -7.41
CA TRP A 329 -12.89 6.40 -8.50
C TRP A 329 -14.16 5.58 -8.23
N LYS A 330 -14.82 5.74 -7.09
CA LYS A 330 -16.03 4.96 -6.75
C LYS A 330 -17.27 5.82 -6.90
N SER A 331 -18.08 5.50 -7.91
CA SER A 331 -19.32 6.20 -8.21
C SER A 331 -20.54 5.47 -7.61
N GLN A 332 -21.72 6.08 -7.71
CA GLN A 332 -22.96 5.38 -7.37
C GLN A 332 -23.18 4.13 -8.25
N ALA A 333 -22.84 4.20 -9.54
CA ALA A 333 -22.94 3.06 -10.45
C ALA A 333 -22.08 1.86 -10.00
N TRP A 334 -20.87 2.14 -9.49
CA TRP A 334 -20.03 1.12 -8.85
C TRP A 334 -20.73 0.49 -7.64
N TYR A 335 -21.30 1.30 -6.76
CA TYR A 335 -21.96 0.79 -5.55
C TYR A 335 -23.17 -0.08 -5.89
N ASP A 336 -24.02 0.39 -6.80
CA ASP A 336 -25.25 -0.30 -7.22
C ASP A 336 -24.96 -1.64 -7.92
N SER A 337 -23.76 -1.80 -8.48
CA SER A 337 -23.33 -3.04 -9.12
C SER A 337 -22.79 -4.12 -8.16
N LEU A 338 -22.43 -3.76 -6.92
CA LEU A 338 -21.84 -4.69 -5.95
C LEU A 338 -22.70 -5.94 -5.66
N PRO A 339 -24.04 -5.83 -5.47
CA PRO A 339 -24.88 -7.00 -5.18
C PRO A 339 -24.90 -8.05 -6.31
N PHE A 340 -24.49 -7.65 -7.51
CA PHE A 340 -24.55 -8.46 -8.72
C PHE A 340 -23.16 -8.95 -9.18
N GLY A 341 -22.08 -8.44 -8.57
CA GLY A 341 -20.71 -8.89 -8.86
C GLY A 341 -20.15 -8.41 -10.19
N TYR A 342 -20.59 -7.26 -10.70
CA TYR A 342 -20.07 -6.69 -11.97
C TYR A 342 -18.77 -5.88 -11.81
N VAL A 343 -18.22 -5.75 -10.59
CA VAL A 343 -17.07 -4.90 -10.25
C VAL A 343 -16.01 -5.60 -9.42
#